data_AF-A0A444V828-F1
#
_entry.id   AF-A0A444V828-F1
#
_cell.length_a   1.000
_cell.length_b   1.000
_cell.length_c   1.000
_cell.angle_alpha   90.00
_cell.angle_beta   90.00
_cell.angle_gamma   90.00
#
_symmetry.space_group_name_H-M   'P 1'
#
loop_
_entity.id
_entity.type
_entity.pdbx_description
1 polymer ?
#
loop_
_entity_poly.entity_id
_entity_poly.type
_entity_poly.pdbx_seq_one_letter_code
_entity_poly.pdbx_strand_id
1 'polypeptide(L)'
;MTKACPDAKCLFAFYGGETYYHKYLIFFQFYNVFLFFWCANFVTALGQVTLAGAFASFYWAFKKPDDMPAFPIFTSLGRALRYHTGSLAFGSLILSIVQVIRVLLEYLDHKLKGHQNKFTKFLLCCLKCCFWCLEKFIKFLNRNAYIMIAIYGKNFCTSARNAFFLLMRNIVR
;
A
#
# COMPACT_ATOMS: atom_id res chain seq x y z
N MET A 1 -40.47 1.32 38.36
CA MET A 1 -39.87 2.67 38.48
C MET A 1 -40.41 3.54 37.34
N THR A 2 -41.67 3.95 37.40
CA THR A 2 -42.32 4.86 36.42
C THR A 2 -43.39 5.68 37.15
N LYS A 3 -42.96 6.52 38.10
CA LYS A 3 -43.82 7.47 38.82
C LYS A 3 -43.31 8.92 38.73
N ALA A 4 -42.38 9.23 37.82
CA ALA A 4 -41.72 10.54 37.80
C ALA A 4 -42.24 11.51 36.73
N CYS A 5 -42.73 11.07 35.57
CA CYS A 5 -43.19 12.00 34.50
C CYS A 5 -44.28 11.37 33.60
N PRO A 6 -45.56 11.81 33.66
CA PRO A 6 -46.62 11.30 32.79
C PRO A 6 -46.54 11.81 31.33
N ASP A 7 -45.83 12.91 31.07
CA ASP A 7 -45.69 13.51 29.72
C ASP A 7 -44.35 13.20 29.02
N ALA A 8 -43.53 12.32 29.59
CA ALA A 8 -42.25 11.96 28.99
C ALA A 8 -42.47 11.08 27.75
N LYS A 9 -42.42 11.70 26.57
CA LYS A 9 -42.40 10.99 25.28
C LYS A 9 -40.98 10.52 24.97
N CYS A 10 -40.79 9.22 24.75
CA CYS A 10 -39.56 8.69 24.15
C CYS A 10 -39.48 9.14 22.68
N LEU A 11 -38.90 10.31 22.43
CA LEU A 11 -38.47 10.70 21.10
C LEU A 11 -37.20 9.93 20.77
N PHE A 12 -37.33 8.91 19.91
CA PHE A 12 -36.17 8.26 19.32
C PHE A 12 -35.47 9.32 18.45
N ALA A 13 -34.44 9.97 18.99
CA ALA A 13 -33.60 10.87 18.23
C ALA A 13 -32.84 10.03 17.21
N PHE A 14 -33.41 9.90 16.02
CA PHE A 14 -32.81 9.20 14.90
C PHE A 14 -31.55 9.99 14.48
N TYR A 15 -30.40 9.57 14.99
CA TYR A 15 -29.06 10.06 14.60
C TYR A 15 -28.68 9.55 13.19
N GLY A 16 -29.64 9.56 12.26
CA GLY A 16 -29.54 8.90 10.97
C GLY A 16 -30.42 9.53 9.90
N GLY A 17 -30.54 10.86 9.86
CA GLY A 17 -31.30 11.50 8.78
C GLY A 17 -30.67 11.28 7.39
N GLU A 18 -31.47 11.45 6.33
CA GLU A 18 -31.00 11.64 4.94
C GLU A 18 -30.22 12.97 4.78
N THR A 19 -29.30 13.26 5.68
CA THR A 19 -28.45 14.45 5.61
C THR A 19 -27.29 14.15 4.68
N TYR A 20 -26.92 15.11 3.82
CA TYR A 20 -25.76 15.01 2.92
C TYR A 20 -24.52 14.43 3.62
N TYR A 21 -24.30 14.79 4.88
CA TYR A 21 -23.21 14.27 5.74
C TYR A 21 -23.17 12.74 5.87
N HIS A 22 -24.30 12.05 6.03
CA HIS A 22 -24.32 10.58 6.16
C HIS A 22 -23.91 9.86 4.86
N LYS A 23 -24.21 10.48 3.70
CA LYS A 23 -23.80 9.97 2.39
C LYS A 23 -22.29 10.14 2.15
N TYR A 24 -21.71 11.26 2.59
CA TYR A 24 -20.26 11.50 2.51
C TYR A 24 -19.46 10.73 3.56
N LEU A 25 -20.06 10.39 4.71
CA LEU A 25 -19.41 9.62 5.78
C LEU A 25 -18.87 8.27 5.30
N ILE A 26 -19.68 7.53 4.53
CA ILE A 26 -19.28 6.25 3.94
C ILE A 26 -18.12 6.44 2.95
N PHE A 27 -18.18 7.47 2.10
CA PHE A 27 -17.11 7.79 1.17
C PHE A 27 -15.80 8.15 1.89
N PHE A 28 -15.87 8.99 2.92
CA PHE A 28 -14.72 9.32 3.76
C PHE A 28 -14.15 8.08 4.46
N GLN A 29 -14.98 7.13 4.87
CA GLN A 29 -14.51 5.91 5.51
C GLN A 29 -13.75 5.01 4.53
N PHE A 30 -14.25 4.83 3.31
CA PHE A 30 -13.50 4.12 2.26
C PHE A 30 -12.21 4.85 1.87
N TYR A 31 -12.27 6.18 1.76
CA TYR A 31 -11.09 7.00 1.47
C TYR A 31 -10.03 6.88 2.56
N ASN A 32 -10.41 6.93 3.84
CA ASN A 32 -9.48 6.77 4.96
C ASN A 32 -8.83 5.39 4.97
N VAL A 33 -9.59 4.32 4.70
CA VAL A 33 -9.02 2.96 4.60
C VAL A 33 -8.04 2.87 3.45
N PHE A 34 -8.40 3.40 2.27
CA PHE A 34 -7.50 3.45 1.12
C PHE A 34 -6.21 4.23 1.42
N LEU A 35 -6.35 5.42 2.01
CA LEU A 35 -5.23 6.27 2.38
C LEU A 35 -4.34 5.57 3.41
N PHE A 36 -4.91 4.87 4.39
CA PHE A 36 -4.16 4.09 5.36
C PHE A 36 -3.30 3.01 4.70
N PHE A 37 -3.88 2.21 3.79
CA PHE A 37 -3.12 1.21 3.03
C PHE A 37 -2.03 1.87 2.19
N TRP A 38 -2.33 3.00 1.54
CA TRP A 38 -1.34 3.71 0.73
C TRP A 38 -0.19 4.25 1.57
N CYS A 39 -0.47 4.96 2.66
CA CYS A 39 0.53 5.48 3.59
C CYS A 39 1.38 4.35 4.20
N ALA A 40 0.78 3.24 4.61
CA ALA A 40 1.52 2.09 5.14
C ALA A 40 2.51 1.52 4.10
N ASN A 41 2.09 1.38 2.85
CA ASN A 41 2.97 0.94 1.76
C ASN A 41 4.05 1.98 1.45
N PHE A 42 3.72 3.27 1.51
CA PHE A 42 4.66 4.36 1.29
C PHE A 42 5.76 4.41 2.36
N VAL A 43 5.40 4.29 3.65
CA VAL A 43 6.36 4.21 4.76
C VAL A 43 7.26 2.98 4.62
N THR A 44 6.69 1.83 4.22
CA THR A 44 7.46 0.61 3.95
C THR A 44 8.45 0.82 2.80
N ALA A 45 8.02 1.47 1.72
CA ALA A 45 8.86 1.78 0.57
C ALA A 45 10.01 2.74 0.93
N LEU A 46 9.72 3.78 1.71
CA LEU A 46 10.72 4.70 2.26
C LEU A 46 11.77 3.97 3.09
N GLY A 47 11.34 3.06 3.97
CA GLY A 47 12.24 2.23 4.77
C GLY A 47 13.18 1.41 3.88
N GLN A 48 12.64 0.75 2.86
CA GLN A 48 13.47 -0.07 1.95
C GLN A 48 14.48 0.75 1.14
N VAL A 49 14.09 1.91 0.61
CA VAL A 49 15.02 2.78 -0.12
C VAL A 49 16.06 3.40 0.81
N THR A 50 15.66 3.80 2.01
CA THR A 50 16.59 4.38 2.99
C THR A 50 17.66 3.37 3.40
N LEU A 51 17.24 2.13 3.70
CA LEU A 51 18.18 1.05 4.01
C LEU A 51 19.09 0.73 2.82
N ALA A 52 18.52 0.56 1.63
CA ALA A 52 19.31 0.29 0.43
C ALA A 52 20.31 1.42 0.11
N GLY A 53 19.91 2.68 0.28
CA GLY A 53 20.78 3.84 0.09
C GLY A 53 21.88 3.95 1.15
N ALA A 54 21.57 3.62 2.41
CA ALA A 54 22.56 3.60 3.49
C ALA A 54 23.61 2.52 3.26
N PHE A 55 23.19 1.30 2.88
CA PHE A 55 24.11 0.21 2.53
C PHE A 55 24.92 0.53 1.28
N ALA A 56 24.32 1.10 0.24
CA ALA A 56 25.04 1.53 -0.95
C ALA A 56 26.09 2.59 -0.62
N SER A 57 25.75 3.59 0.19
CA SER A 57 26.70 4.63 0.62
C SER A 57 27.87 4.06 1.43
N PHE A 58 27.62 3.02 2.23
CA PHE A 58 28.69 2.34 2.98
C PHE A 58 29.57 1.44 2.10
N TYR A 59 28.96 0.72 1.16
CA TYR A 59 29.65 -0.24 0.28
C TYR A 59 30.55 0.48 -0.73
N TRP A 60 30.09 1.61 -1.29
CA TRP A 60 30.81 2.39 -2.29
C TRP A 60 31.71 3.49 -1.69
N ALA A 61 31.89 3.55 -0.37
CA ALA A 61 32.85 4.44 0.27
C ALA A 61 34.28 3.88 0.14
N PHE A 62 35.11 4.53 -0.67
CA PHE A 62 36.49 4.10 -0.96
C PHE A 62 37.48 4.50 0.15
N LYS A 63 37.29 5.65 0.83
CA LYS A 63 38.05 6.03 2.04
C LYS A 63 37.15 6.09 3.27
N LYS A 64 37.46 5.28 4.28
CA LYS A 64 36.82 5.31 5.60
C LYS A 64 37.80 5.98 6.59
N PRO A 65 37.41 7.03 7.36
CA PRO A 65 36.05 7.53 7.59
C PRO A 65 35.64 8.77 6.77
N ASP A 66 36.55 9.40 6.01
CA ASP A 66 36.33 10.73 5.40
C ASP A 66 35.14 10.80 4.43
N ASP A 67 34.81 9.71 3.72
CA ASP A 67 33.70 9.67 2.76
C ASP A 67 32.35 9.25 3.38
N MET A 68 32.30 8.94 4.69
CA MET A 68 31.07 8.46 5.33
C MET A 68 30.35 9.58 6.10
N PRO A 69 29.10 9.93 5.74
CA PRO A 69 28.33 10.88 6.54
C PRO A 69 28.07 10.33 7.95
N ALA A 70 28.15 11.19 8.97
CA ALA A 70 27.97 10.80 10.38
C ALA A 70 26.63 10.10 10.68
N PHE A 71 25.59 10.37 9.87
CA PHE A 71 24.28 9.74 9.97
C PHE A 71 23.81 9.23 8.59
N PRO A 72 24.31 8.08 8.11
CA PRO A 72 24.05 7.59 6.75
C PRO A 72 22.58 7.26 6.49
N ILE A 73 21.83 6.91 7.54
CA ILE A 73 20.38 6.63 7.47
C ILE A 73 19.60 7.93 7.24
N PHE A 74 19.85 8.98 8.03
CA PHE A 74 19.14 10.25 7.91
C PHE A 74 19.49 10.97 6.60
N THR A 75 20.76 10.93 6.17
CA THR A 75 21.18 11.51 4.88
C THR A 75 20.55 10.78 3.70
N SER A 76 20.52 9.43 3.74
CA SER A 76 19.85 8.62 2.71
C SER A 76 18.34 8.85 2.68
N LEU A 77 17.71 8.99 3.85
CA LEU A 77 16.29 9.30 3.99
C LEU A 77 15.95 10.68 3.42
N GLY A 78 16.76 11.70 3.72
CA GLY A 78 16.62 13.04 3.15
C GLY A 78 16.75 13.06 1.63
N ARG A 79 17.71 12.30 1.08
CA ARG A 79 17.84 12.13 -0.39
C ARG A 79 16.63 11.41 -0.99
N ALA A 80 16.15 10.35 -0.36
CA ALA A 80 14.98 9.61 -0.81
C ALA A 80 13.71 10.48 -0.82
N LEU A 81 13.51 11.29 0.24
CA LEU A 81 12.39 12.22 0.39
C LEU A 81 12.49 13.49 -0.47
N ARG A 82 13.67 13.83 -0.97
CA ARG A 82 13.84 15.00 -1.85
C ARG A 82 13.72 14.63 -3.32
N TYR A 83 14.31 13.50 -3.73
CA TYR A 83 14.46 13.16 -5.14
C TYR A 83 13.58 11.99 -5.59
N HIS A 84 13.13 11.12 -4.68
CA HIS A 84 12.49 9.85 -5.05
C HIS A 84 11.07 9.68 -4.51
N THR A 85 10.53 10.69 -3.82
CA THR A 85 9.19 10.68 -3.19
C THR A 85 8.08 10.38 -4.18
N GLY A 86 8.09 11.01 -5.35
CA GLY A 86 7.08 10.76 -6.39
C GLY A 86 7.12 9.32 -6.93
N SER A 87 8.33 8.76 -7.06
CA SER A 87 8.53 7.37 -7.49
C SER A 87 8.05 6.37 -6.43
N LEU A 88 8.33 6.65 -5.16
CA LEU A 88 7.86 5.87 -4.01
C LEU A 88 6.35 5.93 -3.85
N ALA A 89 5.77 7.13 -3.99
CA ALA A 89 4.33 7.38 -3.93
C ALA A 89 3.59 6.62 -5.04
N PHE A 90 4.11 6.62 -6.27
CA PHE A 90 3.51 5.89 -7.38
C PHE A 90 3.59 4.37 -7.21
N GLY A 91 4.74 3.82 -6.82
CA GLY A 91 4.87 2.37 -6.58
C GLY A 91 3.99 1.88 -5.43
N SER A 92 3.90 2.67 -4.35
CA SER A 92 3.03 2.35 -3.21
C SER A 92 1.54 2.47 -3.55
N LEU A 93 1.16 3.38 -4.46
CA LEU A 93 -0.22 3.53 -4.95
C LEU A 93 -0.66 2.30 -5.75
N ILE A 94 0.19 1.78 -6.63
CA ILE A 94 -0.12 0.57 -7.41
C ILE A 94 -0.34 -0.61 -6.46
N LEU A 95 0.55 -0.77 -5.46
CA LEU A 95 0.44 -1.86 -4.49
C LEU A 95 -0.81 -1.73 -3.62
N SER A 96 -1.15 -0.52 -3.16
CA SER A 96 -2.34 -0.30 -2.34
C SER A 96 -3.65 -0.57 -3.10
N ILE A 97 -3.73 -0.21 -4.38
CA ILE A 97 -4.90 -0.55 -5.23
C ILE A 97 -5.11 -2.06 -5.29
N VAL A 98 -4.05 -2.84 -5.56
CA VAL A 98 -4.14 -4.31 -5.63
C VAL A 98 -4.55 -4.91 -4.29
N GLN A 99 -4.01 -4.39 -3.18
CA GLN A 99 -4.38 -4.84 -1.83
C GLN A 99 -5.84 -4.56 -1.50
N VAL A 100 -6.35 -3.37 -1.84
CA VAL A 100 -7.76 -3.02 -1.62
C VAL A 100 -8.69 -3.92 -2.44
N ILE A 101 -8.34 -4.23 -3.69
CA ILE A 101 -9.11 -5.18 -4.51
C ILE A 101 -9.14 -6.57 -3.85
N ARG A 102 -8.01 -7.04 -3.31
CA ARG A 102 -7.94 -8.36 -2.65
C ARG A 102 -8.79 -8.40 -1.37
N VAL A 103 -8.73 -7.35 -0.56
CA VAL A 103 -9.58 -7.22 0.65
C VAL A 103 -11.07 -7.17 0.26
N LEU A 104 -11.42 -6.47 -0.83
CA LEU A 104 -12.78 -6.40 -1.32
C LEU A 104 -13.30 -7.77 -1.79
N LEU A 105 -12.49 -8.53 -2.53
CA LEU A 105 -12.84 -9.90 -2.96
C LEU A 105 -13.05 -10.83 -1.77
N GLU A 106 -12.25 -10.69 -0.71
CA GLU A 106 -12.38 -11.46 0.52
C GLU A 106 -13.64 -11.07 1.32
N TYR A 107 -13.96 -9.78 1.35
CA TYR A 107 -15.20 -9.27 1.94
C TYR A 107 -16.45 -9.75 1.19
N LEU A 108 -16.44 -9.72 -0.15
CA LEU A 108 -17.53 -10.25 -0.97
C LEU A 108 -17.73 -11.74 -0.74
N ASP A 109 -16.66 -12.53 -0.72
CA ASP A 109 -16.75 -13.96 -0.41
C ASP A 109 -17.37 -14.22 0.96
N HIS A 110 -16.99 -13.44 1.98
CA HIS A 110 -17.59 -13.56 3.31
C HIS A 110 -19.09 -13.25 3.31
N LYS A 111 -19.51 -12.22 2.56
CA LYS A 111 -20.91 -11.79 2.47
C LYS A 111 -21.77 -12.76 1.65
N LEU A 112 -21.22 -13.34 0.58
CA LEU A 112 -21.95 -14.28 -0.28
C LEU A 112 -21.99 -15.71 0.25
N LYS A 113 -21.37 -16.04 1.40
CA LYS A 113 -21.42 -17.40 2.00
C LYS A 113 -22.84 -17.95 2.20
N GLY A 114 -23.88 -17.11 2.24
CA GLY A 114 -25.27 -17.52 2.41
C GLY A 114 -26.08 -17.83 1.13
N HIS A 115 -25.60 -17.50 -0.08
CA HIS A 115 -26.33 -17.69 -1.35
C HIS A 115 -25.32 -18.03 -2.48
N GLN A 116 -24.87 -19.28 -2.58
CA GLN A 116 -23.83 -19.66 -3.57
C GLN A 116 -24.31 -20.65 -4.62
N ASN A 117 -24.27 -20.23 -5.89
CA ASN A 117 -24.19 -21.12 -7.04
C ASN A 117 -22.76 -21.66 -7.20
N LYS A 118 -22.60 -22.93 -7.58
CA LYS A 118 -21.28 -23.60 -7.75
C LYS A 118 -20.33 -22.81 -8.68
N PHE A 119 -20.88 -22.18 -9.72
CA PHE A 119 -20.13 -21.37 -10.68
C PHE A 119 -19.52 -20.09 -10.06
N THR A 120 -20.30 -19.35 -9.26
CA THR A 120 -19.84 -18.12 -8.58
C THR A 120 -18.69 -18.41 -7.62
N LYS A 121 -18.76 -19.52 -6.89
CA LYS A 121 -17.69 -19.96 -5.97
C LYS A 121 -16.39 -20.28 -6.72
N PHE A 122 -16.49 -20.95 -7.87
CA PHE A 122 -15.32 -21.24 -8.72
C PHE A 122 -14.67 -19.96 -9.25
N LEU A 123 -15.47 -19.02 -9.78
CA LEU A 123 -14.97 -17.76 -10.31
C LEU A 123 -14.29 -16.90 -9.23
N LEU A 124 -14.89 -16.77 -8.05
CA LEU A 124 -14.32 -16.04 -6.91
C LEU A 124 -13.00 -16.67 -6.44
N CYS A 125 -12.89 -18.00 -6.43
CA CYS A 125 -11.66 -18.70 -6.09
C CYS A 125 -10.54 -18.39 -7.10
N CYS A 126 -10.85 -18.47 -8.40
CA CYS A 126 -9.89 -18.16 -9.47
C CYS A 126 -9.39 -16.71 -9.40
N LEU A 127 -10.30 -15.75 -9.22
CA LEU A 127 -9.94 -14.33 -9.07
C LEU A 127 -9.10 -14.08 -7.82
N LYS A 128 -9.46 -14.66 -6.67
CA LYS A 128 -8.66 -14.55 -5.44
C LYS A 128 -7.24 -15.05 -5.65
N CYS A 129 -7.07 -16.21 -6.30
CA CYS A 129 -5.76 -16.76 -6.62
C CYS A 129 -4.96 -15.81 -7.54
N CYS A 130 -5.59 -15.33 -8.62
CA CYS A 130 -4.95 -14.42 -9.57
C CYS A 130 -4.49 -13.11 -8.90
N PHE A 131 -5.36 -12.46 -8.11
CA PHE A 131 -5.02 -11.23 -7.41
C PHE A 131 -4.01 -11.43 -6.28
N TRP A 132 -4.00 -12.60 -5.63
CA TRP A 132 -2.96 -12.95 -4.67
C TRP A 132 -1.59 -13.09 -5.33
N CYS A 133 -1.51 -13.77 -6.48
CA CYS A 133 -0.29 -13.87 -7.27
C CYS A 133 0.17 -12.48 -7.76
N LEU A 134 -0.76 -11.65 -8.24
CA LEU A 134 -0.46 -10.29 -8.70
C LEU A 134 0.08 -9.41 -7.55
N GLU A 135 -0.54 -9.46 -6.37
CA GLU A 135 -0.07 -8.72 -5.19
C GLU A 135 1.38 -9.08 -4.86
N LYS A 136 1.69 -10.38 -4.82
CA LYS A 136 3.05 -10.88 -4.56
C LYS A 136 4.04 -10.43 -5.63
N PHE A 137 3.66 -10.51 -6.89
CA PHE A 137 4.48 -10.08 -8.01
C PHE A 137 4.77 -8.58 -7.97
N ILE A 138 3.76 -7.74 -7.77
CA ILE A 138 3.91 -6.28 -7.68
C ILE A 138 4.75 -5.90 -6.46
N LYS A 139 4.53 -6.54 -5.31
CA LYS A 139 5.35 -6.29 -4.10
C LYS A 139 6.83 -6.62 -4.34
N PHE A 140 7.09 -7.71 -5.04
CA PHE A 140 8.45 -8.10 -5.42
C PHE A 140 9.08 -7.12 -6.41
N LEU A 141 8.35 -6.73 -7.45
CA LEU A 141 8.83 -5.77 -8.45
C LEU A 141 9.13 -4.41 -7.80
N ASN A 142 8.23 -3.90 -6.97
CA ASN A 142 8.41 -2.65 -6.23
C ASN A 142 9.68 -2.70 -5.36
N ARG A 143 9.90 -3.78 -4.60
CA ARG A 143 11.12 -3.93 -3.79
C ARG A 143 12.40 -3.84 -4.63
N ASN A 144 12.45 -4.52 -5.77
CA ASN A 144 13.61 -4.47 -6.65
C ASN A 144 13.78 -3.11 -7.33
N ALA A 145 12.68 -2.48 -7.75
CA ALA A 145 12.69 -1.13 -8.30
C ALA A 145 13.22 -0.12 -7.27
N TYR A 146 12.80 -0.21 -6.02
CA TYR A 146 13.26 0.64 -4.92
C TYR A 146 14.78 0.51 -4.67
N ILE A 147 15.33 -0.71 -4.71
CA ILE A 147 16.78 -0.92 -4.62
C ILE A 147 17.50 -0.24 -5.79
N MET A 148 17.00 -0.40 -7.02
CA MET A 148 17.58 0.25 -8.21
C MET A 148 17.51 1.78 -8.13
N ILE A 149 16.42 2.34 -7.59
CA ILE A 149 16.28 3.78 -7.36
C ILE A 149 17.32 4.25 -6.33
N ALA A 150 17.51 3.52 -5.24
CA ALA A 150 18.46 3.88 -4.18
C ALA A 150 19.93 3.90 -4.68
N ILE A 151 20.28 2.97 -5.57
CA ILE A 151 21.66 2.83 -6.09
C ILE A 151 21.92 3.81 -7.25
N TYR A 152 21.02 3.86 -8.24
CA TYR A 152 21.26 4.58 -9.50
C TYR A 152 20.55 5.93 -9.60
N GLY A 153 19.63 6.25 -8.70
CA GLY A 153 18.92 7.53 -8.69
C GLY A 153 17.98 7.77 -9.89
N LYS A 154 17.61 6.73 -10.65
CA LYS A 154 16.74 6.86 -11.84
C LYS A 154 15.25 6.87 -11.49
N ASN A 155 14.44 7.47 -12.38
CA ASN A 155 12.97 7.53 -12.26
C ASN A 155 12.30 6.16 -12.08
N PHE A 156 11.13 6.11 -11.42
CA PHE A 156 10.40 4.87 -11.13
C PHE A 156 10.24 3.95 -12.34
N CYS A 157 9.70 4.43 -13.46
CA CYS A 157 9.46 3.59 -14.64
C CYS A 157 10.76 3.00 -15.21
N THR A 158 11.84 3.76 -15.23
CA THR A 158 13.15 3.27 -15.71
C THR A 158 13.72 2.22 -14.75
N SER A 159 13.64 2.48 -13.44
CA SER A 159 14.13 1.56 -12.41
C SER A 159 13.28 0.29 -12.31
N ALA A 160 11.96 0.39 -12.47
CA ALA A 160 11.03 -0.72 -12.55
C ALA A 160 11.25 -1.57 -13.81
N ARG A 161 11.46 -0.94 -14.97
CA ARG A 161 11.80 -1.63 -16.22
C ARG A 161 13.12 -2.38 -16.11
N ASN A 162 14.14 -1.75 -15.52
CA ASN A 162 15.44 -2.39 -15.32
C ASN A 162 15.36 -3.54 -14.32
N ALA A 163 14.62 -3.37 -13.22
CA ALA A 163 14.36 -4.44 -12.27
C ALA A 163 13.62 -5.61 -12.94
N PHE A 164 12.57 -5.34 -13.72
CA PHE A 164 11.85 -6.37 -14.47
C PHE A 164 12.75 -7.09 -15.49
N PHE A 165 13.59 -6.35 -16.21
CA PHE A 165 14.50 -6.94 -17.20
C PHE A 165 15.60 -7.79 -16.55
N LEU A 166 16.14 -7.35 -15.40
CA LEU A 166 17.09 -8.15 -14.60
C LEU A 166 16.45 -9.45 -14.11
N LEU A 167 15.18 -9.39 -13.70
CA LEU A 167 14.43 -10.57 -13.25
C LEU A 167 14.13 -11.53 -14.40
N MET A 168 13.62 -11.05 -15.53
CA MET A 168 13.33 -11.87 -16.72
C MET A 168 14.58 -12.54 -17.29
N ARG A 169 15.74 -11.88 -17.22
CA ARG A 169 17.02 -12.48 -17.67
C ARG A 169 17.52 -13.59 -16.75
N ASN A 170 17.11 -13.60 -15.48
CA ASN A 170 17.51 -14.64 -14.51
C ASN A 170 16.45 -15.73 -14.33
N ILE A 171 15.18 -15.49 -14.67
CA ILE A 171 14.10 -16.50 -14.58
C ILE A 171 14.20 -17.57 -15.67
N VAL A 172 14.93 -17.29 -16.76
CA VAL A 172 15.14 -18.19 -17.91
C VAL A 172 16.41 -19.05 -17.75
N ARG A 173 17.14 -18.92 -16.63
CA ARG A 173 18.31 -19.74 -16.30
C ARG A 173 18.03 -20.57 -15.05
#